data_AF-A0A2V9G528-F1
#
_entry.id   AF-A0A2V9G528-F1
#
_cell.length_a   1.000
_cell.length_b   1.000
_cell.length_c   1.000
_cell.angle_alpha   90.00
_cell.angle_beta   90.00
_cell.angle_gamma   90.00
#
_symmetry.space_group_name_H-M   'P 1'
#
loop_
_entity.id
_entity.type
_entity.pdbx_description
1 polymer ?
#
loop_
_entity_poly.entity_id
_entity_poly.type
_entity_poly.pdbx_seq_one_letter_code
_entity_poly.pdbx_strand_id
1 'polypeptide(L)'
;MKRTFVILLANLQPTERVLVGLFLVLSLWTGTAAQTGLIAMPIEIGISRRHGQPFTAIEVTTLTQTLADGTKITRTAEDRIARDSEGRSYKEQHLPWTHNPEHPIYYVNTYDPVTKERIHLDPQRHVATLGPAKQLYA
;
A
#
# COMPACT_ATOMS: atom_id res chain seq x y z
N MET A 1 18.71 -22.83 -16.36
CA MET A 1 18.23 -22.54 -17.74
C MET A 1 18.62 -21.12 -18.11
N LYS A 2 19.72 -20.97 -18.86
CA LYS A 2 20.23 -19.68 -19.35
C LYS A 2 19.46 -19.31 -20.63
N ARG A 3 18.76 -18.17 -20.64
CA ARG A 3 18.09 -17.66 -21.84
C ARG A 3 19.02 -16.68 -22.55
N THR A 4 19.62 -17.17 -23.62
CA THR A 4 20.48 -16.46 -24.57
C THR A 4 19.66 -15.41 -25.32
N PHE A 5 19.90 -14.12 -25.07
CA PHE A 5 19.46 -13.02 -25.94
C PHE A 5 20.56 -12.78 -26.98
N VAL A 6 20.57 -13.60 -28.03
CA VAL A 6 21.32 -13.32 -29.26
C VAL A 6 20.29 -13.25 -30.36
N ILE A 7 19.80 -12.05 -30.66
CA ILE A 7 18.92 -11.80 -31.79
C ILE A 7 19.49 -10.65 -32.62
N LEU A 8 19.97 -11.03 -33.81
CA LEU A 8 20.01 -10.28 -35.05
C LEU A 8 20.71 -8.90 -35.08
N LEU A 9 22.04 -8.91 -35.21
CA LEU A 9 22.80 -7.79 -35.80
C LEU A 9 23.57 -8.20 -37.08
N ALA A 10 23.32 -9.41 -37.59
CA ALA A 10 24.12 -10.01 -38.65
C ALA A 10 23.77 -9.53 -40.08
N ASN A 11 22.71 -8.74 -40.28
CA ASN A 11 22.21 -8.36 -41.61
C ASN A 11 21.92 -6.85 -41.81
N LEU A 12 22.59 -5.97 -41.07
CA LEU A 12 22.53 -4.52 -41.32
C LEU A 12 23.85 -4.00 -41.91
N GLN A 13 23.74 -3.07 -42.87
CA GLN A 13 24.88 -2.42 -43.51
C GLN A 13 25.68 -1.58 -42.48
N PRO A 14 27.01 -1.39 -42.65
CA PRO A 14 27.86 -0.75 -41.64
C PRO A 14 27.43 0.67 -41.24
N THR A 15 26.73 1.40 -42.11
CA THR A 15 26.15 2.73 -41.82
C THR A 15 24.98 2.69 -40.84
N GLU A 16 24.19 1.62 -40.84
CA GLU A 16 23.03 1.43 -39.95
C GLU A 16 23.47 1.01 -38.55
N ARG A 17 24.62 0.33 -38.42
CA ARG A 17 25.20 -0.07 -37.13
C ARG A 17 25.66 1.12 -36.29
N VAL A 18 26.19 2.17 -36.92
CA VAL A 18 26.61 3.40 -36.22
C VAL A 18 25.39 4.17 -35.71
N LEU A 19 24.31 4.22 -36.50
CA LEU A 19 23.08 4.91 -36.12
C LEU A 19 22.35 4.22 -34.95
N VAL A 20 22.27 2.88 -34.98
CA VAL A 20 21.66 2.07 -33.91
C VAL A 20 22.50 2.13 -32.62
N GLY A 21 23.84 2.13 -32.75
CA GLY A 21 24.74 2.30 -31.61
C GLY A 21 24.59 3.68 -30.93
N LEU A 22 24.44 4.74 -31.71
CA LEU A 22 24.28 6.11 -31.20
C LEU A 22 22.92 6.30 -30.48
N PHE A 23 21.84 5.69 -31.00
CA PHE A 23 20.52 5.72 -30.38
C PHE A 23 20.44 4.96 -29.04
N LEU A 24 21.25 3.90 -28.88
CA LEU A 24 21.31 3.11 -27.64
C LEU A 24 22.12 3.80 -26.52
N VAL A 25 23.05 4.69 -26.88
CA VAL A 25 23.83 5.48 -25.90
C VAL A 25 23.09 6.75 -25.48
N LEU A 26 22.30 7.37 -26.37
CA LEU A 26 21.48 8.54 -26.02
C LEU A 26 20.28 8.22 -25.12
N SER A 27 19.82 6.96 -25.07
CA SER A 27 18.73 6.55 -24.17
C SER A 27 19.17 6.27 -22.73
N LEU A 28 20.47 6.37 -22.41
CA LEU A 28 21.00 6.22 -21.05
C LEU A 28 21.09 7.53 -20.26
N TRP A 29 20.67 8.67 -20.83
CA TRP A 29 20.74 9.99 -20.17
C TRP A 29 19.39 10.60 -19.78
N THR A 30 18.31 9.83 -19.76
CA THR A 30 17.02 10.28 -19.18
C THR A 30 16.75 9.60 -17.84
N GLY A 31 17.78 9.54 -16.99
CA GLY A 31 17.71 8.95 -15.66
C GLY A 31 17.40 9.97 -14.56
N THR A 32 16.39 10.81 -14.70
CA THR A 32 15.83 11.52 -13.53
C THR A 32 14.36 11.85 -13.75
N ALA A 33 13.54 10.81 -13.80
CA ALA A 33 12.17 10.99 -13.35
C ALA A 33 12.23 11.16 -11.82
N ALA A 34 12.22 12.41 -11.34
CA ALA A 34 11.83 12.70 -9.98
C ALA A 34 10.42 12.12 -9.82
N GLN A 35 10.35 10.94 -9.21
CA GLN A 35 9.12 10.24 -8.97
C GLN A 35 8.38 11.06 -7.91
N THR A 36 7.59 12.05 -8.33
CA THR A 36 6.50 12.61 -7.51
C THR A 36 5.42 11.53 -7.44
N GLY A 37 5.79 10.42 -6.81
CA GLY A 37 4.94 9.25 -6.65
C GLY A 37 3.94 9.56 -5.56
N LEU A 38 2.68 9.67 -5.94
CA LEU A 38 1.60 9.40 -5.01
C LEU A 38 1.85 8.00 -4.45
N ILE A 39 2.36 7.90 -3.21
CA ILE A 39 2.57 6.61 -2.56
C ILE A 39 1.19 6.11 -2.14
N ALA A 40 0.56 5.33 -3.01
CA ALA A 40 -0.60 4.53 -2.65
C ALA A 40 -0.11 3.35 -1.80
N MET A 41 0.03 3.57 -0.49
CA MET A 41 0.25 2.47 0.44
C MET A 41 -1.07 1.71 0.63
N PRO A 42 -1.08 0.36 0.57
CA PRO A 42 -2.26 -0.39 0.97
C PRO A 42 -2.46 -0.15 2.46
N ILE A 43 -3.50 0.59 2.78
CA ILE A 43 -3.83 1.00 4.14
C ILE A 43 -4.48 -0.11 4.95
N GLU A 44 -4.43 -1.38 4.53
CA GLU A 44 -5.18 -2.41 5.25
C GLU A 44 -4.53 -3.79 5.20
N ILE A 45 -4.02 -4.27 6.34
CA ILE A 45 -4.00 -5.72 6.59
C ILE A 45 -5.46 -6.18 6.67
N GLY A 46 -5.85 -6.96 5.66
CA GLY A 46 -7.19 -7.54 5.57
C GLY A 46 -7.39 -8.62 6.62
N ILE A 47 -8.49 -8.53 7.37
CA ILE A 47 -8.92 -9.59 8.27
C ILE A 47 -9.77 -10.57 7.47
N SER A 48 -9.27 -11.80 7.28
CA SER A 48 -10.06 -12.84 6.60
C SER A 48 -11.39 -13.13 7.33
N ARG A 49 -12.37 -13.76 6.69
CA ARG A 49 -13.62 -14.16 7.35
C ARG A 49 -13.55 -15.66 7.63
N ARG A 50 -13.05 -16.05 8.80
CA ARG A 50 -13.02 -17.46 9.22
C ARG A 50 -13.77 -17.63 10.54
N HIS A 51 -14.85 -18.38 10.47
CA HIS A 51 -15.62 -18.81 11.64
C HIS A 51 -14.81 -19.79 12.48
N GLY A 52 -15.08 -19.79 13.79
CA GLY A 52 -14.46 -20.70 14.76
C GLY A 52 -12.95 -20.46 14.98
N GLN A 53 -12.38 -19.39 14.42
CA GLN A 53 -10.97 -19.04 14.55
C GLN A 53 -10.84 -17.59 15.05
N PRO A 54 -11.15 -17.36 16.33
CA PRO A 54 -10.97 -16.05 16.93
C PRO A 54 -9.48 -15.72 17.03
N PHE A 55 -9.14 -14.44 16.93
CA PHE A 55 -7.79 -13.96 17.19
C PHE A 55 -7.81 -12.51 17.66
N THR A 56 -6.71 -12.10 18.28
CA THR A 56 -6.35 -10.71 18.53
C THR A 56 -4.91 -10.51 18.09
N ALA A 57 -4.61 -9.41 17.42
CA ALA A 57 -3.25 -9.06 17.02
C ALA A 57 -3.04 -7.55 17.04
N ILE A 58 -1.77 -7.16 17.11
CA ILE A 58 -1.32 -5.78 16.92
C ILE A 58 -0.64 -5.72 15.55
N GLU A 59 -1.12 -4.84 14.69
CA GLU A 59 -0.53 -4.55 13.38
C GLU A 59 0.39 -3.33 13.56
N VAL A 60 1.68 -3.48 13.23
CA VAL A 60 2.65 -2.37 13.33
C VAL A 60 3.00 -1.92 11.92
N THR A 61 2.63 -0.69 11.58
CA THR A 61 2.93 -0.08 10.29
C THR A 61 4.05 0.94 10.44
N THR A 62 5.15 0.74 9.72
CA THR A 62 6.27 1.70 9.67
C THR A 62 6.38 2.32 8.28
N LEU A 63 6.19 3.63 8.20
CA LEU A 63 6.31 4.45 7.01
C LEU A 63 7.65 5.17 7.02
N THR A 64 8.49 4.93 6.02
CA THR A 64 9.72 5.72 5.81
C THR A 64 9.61 6.51 4.51
N GLN A 65 9.66 7.84 4.64
CA GLN A 65 9.64 8.79 3.55
C GLN A 65 11.05 9.37 3.36
N THR A 66 11.60 9.28 2.15
CA THR A 66 12.84 9.97 1.79
C THR A 66 12.49 11.25 1.04
N LEU A 67 12.96 12.40 1.54
CA LEU A 67 12.77 13.71 0.92
C LEU A 67 13.76 13.95 -0.22
N ALA A 68 13.55 15.01 -0.98
CA ALA A 68 14.39 15.36 -2.14
C ALA A 68 15.86 15.67 -1.78
N ASP A 69 16.11 16.11 -0.55
CA ASP A 69 17.45 16.36 0.02
C ASP A 69 18.11 15.08 0.57
N GLY A 70 17.45 13.93 0.50
CA GLY A 70 17.90 12.66 1.06
C GLY A 70 17.55 12.45 2.54
N THR A 71 16.92 13.44 3.20
CA THR A 71 16.46 13.30 4.59
C THR A 71 15.39 12.21 4.69
N LYS A 72 15.51 11.34 5.69
CA LYS A 72 14.53 10.28 5.96
C LYS A 72 13.63 10.66 7.13
N ILE A 73 12.32 10.59 6.91
CA ILE A 73 11.30 10.71 7.94
C ILE A 73 10.68 9.33 8.15
N THR A 74 10.83 8.77 9.35
CA THR A 74 10.21 7.51 9.73
C THR A 74 9.07 7.76 10.71
N ARG A 75 7.91 7.14 10.46
CA ARG A 75 6.73 7.19 11.32
C ARG A 75 6.23 5.77 11.55
N THR A 76 5.84 5.46 12.78
CA THR A 76 5.30 4.15 13.16
C THR A 76 3.91 4.33 13.76
N ALA A 77 2.99 3.46 13.39
CA ALA A 77 1.64 3.37 13.93
C ALA A 77 1.37 1.92 14.37
N GLU A 78 0.58 1.78 15.44
CA GLU A 78 0.11 0.50 15.93
C GLU A 78 -1.42 0.43 15.80
N ASP A 79 -1.89 -0.63 15.18
CA ASP A 79 -3.30 -0.90 14.94
C ASP A 79 -3.71 -2.12 15.77
N ARG A 80 -4.95 -2.11 16.27
CA ARG A 80 -5.51 -3.26 17.00
C ARG A 80 -6.49 -3.97 16.10
N ILE A 81 -6.25 -5.24 15.84
CA ILE A 81 -7.14 -6.08 15.03
C ILE A 81 -7.62 -7.28 15.83
N ALA A 82 -8.88 -7.63 15.64
CA ALA A 82 -9.46 -8.81 16.26
C ALA A 82 -10.53 -9.43 15.38
N ARG A 83 -10.76 -10.72 15.60
CA ARG A 83 -11.91 -11.45 15.08
C ARG A 83 -12.46 -12.35 16.17
N ASP A 84 -13.78 -12.44 16.27
CA ASP A 84 -14.43 -13.41 17.14
C ASP A 84 -14.73 -14.75 16.45
N SER A 85 -15.37 -15.67 17.16
CA SER A 85 -15.75 -16.99 16.64
C SER A 85 -16.84 -16.94 15.57
N GLU A 86 -17.65 -15.87 15.54
CA GLU A 86 -18.70 -15.64 14.55
C GLU A 86 -18.14 -14.98 13.27
N GLY A 87 -16.85 -14.66 13.26
CA GLY A 87 -16.18 -14.04 12.12
C GLY A 87 -16.38 -12.53 12.04
N ARG A 88 -16.99 -11.90 13.06
CA ARG A 88 -17.04 -10.44 13.17
C ARG A 88 -15.62 -9.95 13.38
N SER A 89 -15.26 -8.89 12.68
CA SER A 89 -13.93 -8.31 12.74
C SER A 89 -13.98 -6.92 13.33
N TYR A 90 -13.00 -6.61 14.19
CA TYR A 90 -12.75 -5.29 14.75
C TYR A 90 -11.37 -4.82 14.28
N LYS A 91 -11.29 -3.55 13.89
CA LYS A 91 -10.04 -2.90 13.49
C LYS A 91 -10.02 -1.46 13.99
N GLU A 92 -9.08 -1.16 14.88
CA GLU A 92 -8.68 0.19 15.23
C GLU A 92 -7.42 0.53 14.43
N GLN A 93 -7.54 1.47 13.51
CA GLN A 93 -6.51 1.80 12.54
C GLN A 93 -6.05 3.24 12.70
N HIS A 94 -4.77 3.43 12.99
CA HIS A 94 -4.08 4.70 13.08
C HIS A 94 -3.40 5.03 11.76
N LEU A 95 -3.46 6.30 11.35
CA LEU A 95 -2.85 6.76 10.11
C LEU A 95 -1.43 7.30 10.39
N PRO A 96 -0.34 6.60 10.01
CA PRO A 96 1.02 7.05 10.31
C PRO A 96 1.45 8.30 9.52
N TRP A 97 0.65 8.80 8.57
CA TRP A 97 0.96 10.00 7.78
C TRP A 97 0.22 11.26 8.27
N THR A 98 -0.31 11.24 9.50
CA THR A 98 -0.98 12.41 10.07
C THR A 98 -0.01 13.57 10.25
N HIS A 99 -0.53 14.79 10.09
CA HIS A 99 0.25 16.01 10.29
C HIS A 99 0.71 16.15 11.75
N ASN A 100 -0.12 15.71 12.70
CA ASN A 100 0.21 15.72 14.13
C ASN A 100 0.46 14.28 14.63
N PRO A 101 1.69 13.95 15.05
CA PRO A 101 2.02 12.64 15.62
C PRO A 101 1.56 12.48 17.09
N GLU A 102 1.32 13.56 17.83
CA GLU A 102 0.82 13.50 19.22
C GLU A 102 -0.69 13.21 19.26
N HIS A 103 -1.39 13.53 18.17
CA HIS A 103 -2.82 13.29 18.00
C HIS A 103 -3.07 12.63 16.64
N PRO A 104 -2.72 11.34 16.48
CA PRO A 104 -2.93 10.64 15.23
C PRO A 104 -4.44 10.50 14.94
N ILE A 105 -4.81 10.72 13.69
CA ILE A 105 -6.13 10.34 13.18
C ILE A 105 -6.18 8.82 13.17
N TYR A 106 -7.26 8.29 13.70
CA TYR A 106 -7.55 6.87 13.73
C TYR A 106 -9.04 6.62 13.53
N TYR A 107 -9.37 5.49 12.93
CA TYR A 107 -10.74 5.04 12.71
C TYR A 107 -10.95 3.68 13.33
N VAL A 108 -12.16 3.42 13.78
CA VAL A 108 -12.55 2.08 14.23
C VAL A 108 -13.57 1.52 13.26
N ASN A 109 -13.24 0.39 12.64
CA ASN A 109 -14.11 -0.32 11.73
C ASN A 109 -14.50 -1.66 12.34
N THR A 110 -15.79 -1.92 12.44
CA THR A 110 -16.34 -3.23 12.78
C THR A 110 -17.13 -3.76 11.60
N TYR A 111 -16.98 -5.04 11.30
CA TYR A 111 -17.76 -5.71 10.27
C TYR A 111 -18.37 -6.98 10.82
N ASP A 112 -19.67 -7.16 10.58
CA ASP A 112 -20.42 -8.35 10.95
C ASP A 112 -20.76 -9.17 9.69
N PRO A 113 -20.24 -10.41 9.53
CA PRO A 113 -20.57 -11.25 8.40
C PRO A 113 -22.00 -11.82 8.42
N VAL A 114 -22.64 -11.89 9.59
CA VAL A 114 -24.00 -12.42 9.78
C VAL A 114 -25.02 -11.39 9.30
N THR A 115 -24.94 -10.15 9.80
CA THR A 115 -25.85 -9.07 9.40
C THR A 115 -25.41 -8.35 8.12
N LYS A 116 -24.15 -8.54 7.70
CA LYS A 116 -23.50 -7.84 6.57
C LYS A 116 -23.43 -6.33 6.77
N GLU A 117 -23.35 -5.90 8.01
CA GLU A 117 -23.25 -4.50 8.39
C GLU A 117 -21.81 -4.11 8.69
N ARG A 118 -21.50 -2.85 8.42
CA ARG A 118 -20.26 -2.22 8.84
C ARG A 118 -20.58 -1.01 9.70
N ILE A 119 -19.87 -0.91 10.82
CA ILE A 119 -19.86 0.27 11.67
C ILE A 119 -18.51 0.94 11.46
N HIS A 120 -18.56 2.20 11.04
CA HIS A 120 -17.39 3.07 10.96
C HIS A 120 -17.51 4.13 12.06
N LEU A 121 -16.54 4.16 12.96
CA LEU A 121 -16.44 5.17 14.01
C LEU A 121 -15.31 6.14 13.63
N ASP A 122 -15.63 7.42 13.71
CA ASP A 122 -14.71 8.55 13.66
C ASP A 122 -14.64 9.15 15.06
N PRO A 123 -13.63 8.76 15.87
CA PRO A 123 -13.48 9.24 17.24
C PRO A 123 -13.13 10.72 17.31
N GLN A 124 -12.48 11.29 16.29
CA GLN A 124 -12.12 12.71 16.27
C GLN A 124 -13.36 13.59 16.16
N ARG A 125 -14.38 13.11 15.44
CA ARG A 125 -15.66 13.81 15.24
C ARG A 125 -16.75 13.35 16.19
N HIS A 126 -16.52 12.29 16.96
CA HIS A 126 -17.53 11.59 17.76
C HIS A 126 -18.74 11.14 16.93
N VAL A 127 -18.50 10.63 15.72
CA VAL A 127 -19.55 10.19 14.80
C VAL A 127 -19.45 8.69 14.56
N ALA A 128 -20.59 8.02 14.56
CA ALA A 128 -20.74 6.65 14.11
C ALA A 128 -21.58 6.60 12.83
N THR A 129 -21.08 5.92 11.81
CA THR A 129 -21.81 5.67 10.57
C THR A 129 -22.08 4.17 10.46
N LEU A 130 -23.35 3.80 10.39
CA LEU A 130 -23.79 2.46 10.06
C LEU A 130 -24.08 2.40 8.56
N GLY A 131 -23.60 1.36 7.88
CA GLY A 131 -23.91 1.14 6.48
C GLY A 131 -23.82 -0.32 6.07
N PRO A 132 -24.42 -0.68 4.94
CA PRO A 132 -24.21 -2.00 4.36
C PRO A 132 -22.73 -2.17 4.05
N ALA A 133 -22.19 -3.36 4.30
CA ALA A 133 -20.82 -3.67 3.92
C ALA A 133 -20.73 -3.77 2.40
N LYS A 134 -20.40 -2.65 1.74
CA LYS A 134 -20.00 -2.68 0.34
C LYS A 134 -18.66 -3.41 0.29
N GLN A 135 -18.65 -4.59 -0.34
CA GLN A 135 -17.42 -5.35 -0.56
C GLN A 135 -16.51 -4.51 -1.48
N LEU A 136 -15.45 -3.93 -0.92
CA LEU A 136 -14.54 -3.08 -1.70
C LEU A 136 -13.42 -3.86 -2.39
N TYR A 137 -13.29 -5.16 -2.14
CA TYR A 137 -12.31 -6.03 -2.80
C TYR A 137 -12.89 -7.43 -3.00
N ALA A 138 -12.83 -7.92 -4.25
CA ALA A 138 -13.18 -9.27 -4.67
C ALA A 138 -11.89 -10.06 -4.94
#